data_AF-A0A9D1VER7-F1
#
_entry.id   AF-A0A9D1VER7-F1
#
_cell.length_a   1.000
_cell.length_b   1.000
_cell.length_c   1.000
_cell.angle_alpha   90.00
_cell.angle_beta   90.00
_cell.angle_gamma   90.00
#
_symmetry.space_group_name_H-M   'P 1'
#
loop_
_entity.id
_entity.type
_entity.pdbx_description
1 polymer ?
#
loop_
_entity_poly.entity_id
_entity_poly.type
_entity_poly.pdbx_seq_one_letter_code
_entity_poly.pdbx_strand_id
1 'polypeptide(L)'
;MFRIDGPGAVGELPPVREGVSAPGFFGPGNPATGQMSTRVTYEWLNAVQEELVQVIRHAGIEPNKEDNAQLLKALKTIISDSRAEAWRKSMIGAAV
;
A
#
# COMPACT_ATOMS: atom_id res chain seq x y z
N MET A 1 -4.19 -6.08 4.97
CA MET A 1 -5.29 -5.31 4.42
C MET A 1 -5.84 -6.22 3.37
N PHE A 2 -7.06 -6.68 3.58
CA PHE A 2 -7.72 -7.47 2.55
C PHE A 2 -8.12 -6.53 1.40
N ARG A 3 -8.00 -7.02 0.16
CA ARG A 3 -8.39 -6.24 -1.02
C ARG A 3 -9.91 -6.05 -1.03
N ILE A 4 -10.39 -5.04 -1.75
CA ILE A 4 -11.82 -4.83 -1.94
C ILE A 4 -12.50 -6.06 -2.55
N ASP A 5 -13.64 -6.46 -1.99
CA ASP A 5 -14.47 -7.60 -2.44
C ASP A 5 -15.96 -7.20 -2.56
N GLY A 6 -16.23 -5.90 -2.62
CA GLY A 6 -17.56 -5.36 -2.83
C GLY A 6 -18.04 -5.49 -4.29
N PRO A 7 -19.30 -5.15 -4.57
CA PRO A 7 -19.84 -5.12 -5.92
C PRO A 7 -18.95 -4.29 -6.87
N GLY A 8 -18.67 -4.83 -8.05
CA GLY A 8 -17.80 -4.19 -9.05
C GLY A 8 -16.30 -4.45 -8.87
N ALA A 9 -15.89 -5.22 -7.85
CA ALA A 9 -14.53 -5.72 -7.75
C ALA A 9 -14.18 -6.64 -8.94
N VAL A 10 -12.96 -6.51 -9.44
CA VAL A 10 -12.41 -7.31 -10.54
C VAL A 10 -11.36 -8.27 -10.00
N GLY A 11 -11.22 -9.45 -10.62
CA GLY A 11 -10.33 -10.51 -10.14
C GLY A 11 -8.84 -10.25 -10.35
N GLU A 12 -8.49 -9.29 -11.21
CA GLU A 12 -7.11 -8.94 -11.55
C GLU A 12 -6.95 -7.43 -11.59
N LEU A 13 -5.73 -6.95 -11.35
CA LEU A 13 -5.41 -5.53 -11.38
C LEU A 13 -5.60 -4.99 -12.82
N PRO A 14 -6.51 -4.02 -13.06
CA PRO A 14 -6.70 -3.46 -14.38
C PRO A 14 -5.44 -2.74 -14.88
N PRO A 15 -5.24 -2.66 -16.21
CA PRO A 15 -4.15 -1.87 -16.77
C PRO A 15 -4.28 -0.39 -16.41
N VAL A 16 -3.13 0.28 -16.28
CA VAL A 16 -3.07 1.74 -16.11
C VAL A 16 -3.56 2.39 -17.40
N ARG A 17 -4.40 3.43 -17.26
CA ARG A 17 -4.90 4.18 -18.41
C ARG A 17 -3.77 4.86 -19.18
N GLU A 18 -3.80 4.74 -20.51
CA GLU A 18 -2.87 5.44 -21.40
C GLU A 18 -3.09 6.96 -21.39
N GLY A 19 -2.02 7.74 -21.61
CA GLY A 19 -2.09 9.19 -21.75
C GLY A 19 -2.22 10.01 -20.46
N VAL A 20 -2.16 9.37 -19.28
CA VAL A 20 -2.15 10.04 -17.98
C VAL A 20 -0.81 9.78 -17.29
N SER A 21 0.16 10.69 -17.44
CA SER A 21 1.53 10.48 -16.95
C SER A 21 2.11 11.63 -16.12
N ALA A 22 1.44 12.78 -16.05
CA ALA A 22 1.91 13.91 -15.24
C ALA A 22 1.40 13.77 -13.78
N PRO A 23 2.28 13.78 -12.77
CA PRO A 23 1.87 13.80 -11.37
C PRO A 23 1.15 15.12 -11.03
N GLY A 24 0.23 15.05 -10.07
CA GLY A 24 -0.55 16.20 -9.60
C GLY A 24 -1.13 15.98 -8.20
N PHE A 25 -1.90 16.96 -7.72
CA PHE A 25 -2.52 16.94 -6.39
C PHE A 25 -4.05 16.94 -6.47
N PHE A 26 -4.71 16.47 -5.43
CA PHE A 26 -6.16 16.59 -5.28
C PHE A 26 -6.57 18.06 -5.16
N GLY A 27 -7.64 18.44 -5.85
CA GLY A 27 -8.17 19.80 -5.87
C GLY A 27 -9.69 19.83 -5.74
N PRO A 28 -10.25 20.88 -5.13
CA PRO A 28 -11.69 21.02 -4.91
C PRO A 28 -12.49 21.31 -6.19
N GLY A 29 -11.80 21.63 -7.28
CA GLY A 29 -12.43 22.22 -8.48
C GLY A 29 -12.77 23.68 -8.25
N ASN A 30 -13.33 24.31 -9.28
CA ASN A 30 -13.84 25.68 -9.24
C ASN A 30 -15.01 25.81 -10.22
N PRO A 31 -16.27 25.77 -9.73
CA PRO A 31 -17.45 25.88 -10.58
C PRO A 31 -17.51 27.20 -11.36
N ALA A 32 -16.97 28.30 -10.80
CA ALA A 32 -16.98 29.60 -11.46
C ALA A 32 -16.10 29.63 -12.73
N THR A 33 -15.08 28.76 -12.80
CA THR A 33 -14.20 28.62 -13.97
C THR A 33 -14.45 27.33 -14.76
N GLY A 34 -15.44 26.52 -14.37
CA GLY A 34 -15.71 25.22 -14.98
C GLY A 34 -14.68 24.13 -14.64
N GLN A 35 -13.78 24.38 -13.68
CA GLN A 35 -12.80 23.38 -13.25
C GLN A 35 -13.49 22.29 -12.42
N MET A 36 -13.42 21.05 -12.86
CA MET A 36 -13.96 19.92 -12.09
C MET A 36 -13.12 19.62 -10.84
N SER A 37 -13.77 19.14 -9.79
CA SER A 37 -13.09 18.57 -8.63
C SER A 37 -12.37 17.27 -9.00
N THR A 38 -11.34 16.91 -8.24
CA THR A 38 -10.67 15.62 -8.49
C THR A 38 -11.64 14.45 -8.27
N ARG A 39 -11.73 13.57 -9.26
CA ARG A 39 -12.36 12.26 -9.13
C ARG A 39 -11.28 11.23 -8.83
N VAL A 40 -11.33 10.63 -7.64
CA VAL A 40 -10.42 9.54 -7.27
C VAL A 40 -10.65 8.36 -8.21
N THR A 41 -9.59 7.87 -8.83
CA THR A 41 -9.66 6.83 -9.85
C THR A 41 -9.40 5.45 -9.26
N TYR A 42 -9.78 4.40 -10.00
CA TYR A 42 -9.50 3.03 -9.59
C TYR A 42 -7.99 2.76 -9.54
N GLU A 43 -7.21 3.36 -10.43
CA GLU A 43 -5.76 3.21 -10.45
C GLU A 43 -5.14 3.72 -9.15
N TRP A 44 -5.57 4.90 -8.68
CA TRP A 44 -5.07 5.47 -7.42
C TRP A 44 -5.48 4.64 -6.21
N LEU A 45 -6.73 4.22 -6.13
CA LEU A 45 -7.21 3.37 -5.03
C LEU A 45 -6.51 2.01 -5.01
N ASN A 46 -6.32 1.39 -6.17
CA ASN A 46 -5.59 0.12 -6.28
C ASN A 46 -4.11 0.30 -5.91
N ALA A 47 -3.47 1.42 -6.30
CA ALA A 47 -2.08 1.69 -5.93
C ALA A 47 -1.93 1.77 -4.39
N VAL A 48 -2.76 2.59 -3.73
CA VAL A 48 -2.78 2.68 -2.26
C VAL A 48 -3.09 1.32 -1.63
N GLN A 49 -4.01 0.57 -2.23
CA GLN A 49 -4.35 -0.76 -1.75
C GLN A 49 -3.14 -1.71 -1.78
N GLU A 50 -2.48 -1.78 -2.93
CA GLU A 50 -1.36 -2.70 -3.15
C GLU A 50 -0.12 -2.31 -2.35
N GLU A 51 0.14 -1.03 -2.09
CA GLU A 51 1.22 -0.61 -1.19
C GLU A 51 1.02 -1.20 0.22
N LEU A 52 -0.19 -1.11 0.77
CA LEU A 52 -0.48 -1.65 2.10
C LEU A 52 -0.52 -3.19 2.11
N VAL A 53 -1.04 -3.82 1.05
CA VAL A 53 -1.02 -5.28 0.90
C VAL A 53 0.41 -5.80 0.84
N GLN A 54 1.30 -5.13 0.10
CA GLN A 54 2.70 -5.52 -0.04
C GLN A 54 3.46 -5.44 1.28
N VAL A 55 3.26 -4.39 2.10
CA VAL A 55 3.86 -4.32 3.44
C VAL A 55 3.46 -5.52 4.30
N ILE A 56 2.20 -5.93 4.21
CA ILE A 56 1.65 -7.01 5.04
C ILE A 56 2.16 -8.38 4.58
N ARG A 57 2.20 -8.60 3.27
CA ARG A 57 2.79 -9.81 2.68
C ARG A 57 4.30 -9.89 2.92
N HIS A 58 5.00 -8.77 2.91
CA HIS A 58 6.43 -8.72 3.23
C HIS A 58 6.73 -9.19 4.66
N ALA A 59 5.82 -8.94 5.60
CA ALA A 59 5.89 -9.48 6.96
C ALA A 59 5.47 -10.96 7.08
N GLY A 60 5.22 -11.65 5.97
CA GLY A 60 4.75 -13.04 5.96
C GLY A 60 3.31 -13.24 6.42
N ILE A 61 2.50 -12.18 6.45
CA ILE A 61 1.11 -12.23 6.89
C ILE A 61 0.20 -12.31 5.66
N GLU A 62 -0.69 -13.30 5.62
CA GLU A 62 -1.74 -13.34 4.59
C GLU A 62 -2.86 -12.36 4.95
N PRO A 63 -3.32 -11.50 4.02
CA PRO A 63 -4.43 -10.61 4.27
C PRO A 63 -5.72 -11.30 4.72
N ASN A 64 -6.31 -10.79 5.80
CA ASN A 64 -7.58 -11.26 6.35
C ASN A 64 -8.59 -10.11 6.45
N LYS A 65 -9.80 -10.26 5.92
CA LYS A 65 -10.85 -9.23 5.97
C LYS A 65 -11.38 -8.95 7.38
N GLU A 66 -11.29 -9.93 8.26
CA GLU A 66 -11.78 -9.84 9.64
C GLU A 66 -10.76 -9.16 10.59
N ASP A 67 -9.54 -8.90 10.11
CA ASP A 67 -8.48 -8.27 10.90
C ASP A 67 -8.19 -6.85 10.39
N ASN A 68 -8.43 -5.85 11.24
CA ASN A 68 -8.09 -4.46 10.96
C ASN A 68 -6.73 -4.02 11.53
N ALA A 69 -6.02 -4.92 12.22
CA ALA A 69 -4.72 -4.66 12.83
C ALA A 69 -3.53 -5.25 12.04
N GLN A 70 -3.77 -5.92 10.92
CA GLN A 70 -2.74 -6.61 10.11
C GLN A 70 -1.60 -5.69 9.64
N LEU A 71 -1.87 -4.43 9.27
CA LEU A 71 -0.80 -3.48 8.92
C LEU A 71 0.10 -3.19 10.14
N LEU A 72 -0.51 -2.95 11.30
CA LEU A 72 0.22 -2.74 12.55
C LEU A 72 1.05 -3.97 12.94
N LYS A 73 0.47 -5.18 12.80
CA LYS A 73 1.18 -6.45 13.04
C LYS A 73 2.39 -6.58 12.10
N ALA A 74 2.20 -6.31 10.82
CA ALA A 74 3.27 -6.37 9.81
C ALA A 74 4.44 -5.43 10.16
N LEU A 75 4.15 -4.18 10.49
CA LEU A 75 5.17 -3.21 10.89
C LEU A 75 5.95 -3.66 12.13
N LYS A 76 5.26 -4.21 13.15
CA LYS A 76 5.92 -4.75 14.35
C LYS A 76 6.86 -5.91 14.02
N THR A 77 6.43 -6.82 13.14
CA THR A 77 7.26 -7.94 12.68
C THR A 77 8.51 -7.44 11.95
N ILE A 78 8.33 -6.62 10.91
CA ILE A 78 9.44 -6.12 10.07
C ILE A 78 10.50 -5.39 10.90
N ILE A 79 10.06 -4.51 11.82
CA ILE A 79 10.97 -3.77 12.70
C ILE A 79 11.73 -4.72 13.64
N SER A 80 11.06 -5.75 14.17
CA SER A 80 11.70 -6.71 15.07
C SER A 80 12.73 -7.57 14.35
N ASP A 81 12.42 -8.04 13.14
CA ASP A 81 13.33 -8.84 12.31
C ASP A 81 14.56 -8.02 11.90
N SER A 82 14.35 -6.76 11.53
CA SER A 82 15.44 -5.82 11.20
C SER A 82 16.41 -5.64 12.38
N ARG A 83 15.88 -5.51 13.61
CA ARG A 83 16.71 -5.41 14.83
C ARG A 83 17.49 -6.70 15.10
N ALA A 84 16.86 -7.86 14.90
CA ALA A 84 17.53 -9.15 15.08
C ALA A 84 18.68 -9.33 14.08
N GLU A 85 18.49 -8.96 12.81
CA GLU A 85 19.53 -8.96 11.78
C GLU A 85 20.69 -8.01 12.12
N ALA A 86 20.39 -6.79 12.60
CA ALA A 86 21.41 -5.85 13.05
C ALA A 86 22.25 -6.41 14.20
N TRP A 87 21.61 -7.04 15.19
CA TRP A 87 22.32 -7.70 16.29
C TRP A 87 23.19 -8.86 15.80
N ARG A 88 22.66 -9.73 14.93
CA ARG A 88 23.44 -10.83 14.33
C ARG A 88 24.70 -10.34 13.62
N LYS A 89 24.59 -9.28 12.81
CA LYS A 89 25.74 -8.66 12.12
C LYS A 89 26.79 -8.13 13.11
N SER A 90 26.36 -7.47 14.19
CA SER A 90 27.27 -6.97 15.23
C SER A 90 28.02 -8.10 15.94
N MET A 91 27.38 -9.24 16.19
CA MET A 91 28.02 -10.37 16.89
C MET A 91 29.05 -11.09 16.03
N ILE A 92 28.81 -11.22 14.72
CA ILE A 92 29.76 -11.84 13.78
C ILE A 92 30.98 -10.93 13.56
N GLY A 93 30.77 -9.61 13.47
CA GLY A 93 31.86 -8.66 13.31
C GLY A 93 32.75 -8.47 14.55
N ALA A 94 32.27 -8.85 15.74
CA ALA A 94 33.05 -8.82 16.99
C ALA A 94 33.89 -10.09 17.24
N ALA A 95 33.71 -11.13 16.41
CA ALA A 95 34.38 -12.42 16.54
C ALA A 95 35.56 -12.62 15.55
N VAL A 96 35.93 -11.58 14.80
CA VAL A 96 37.07 -11.51 13.86
C VAL A 96 37.96 -10.34 14.26
#